data_AF-A0A4R0D0J3-F1
#
_entry.id   AF-A0A4R0D0J3-F1
#
_cell.length_a   1.000
_cell.length_b   1.000
_cell.length_c   1.000
_cell.angle_alpha   90.00
_cell.angle_beta   90.00
_cell.angle_gamma   90.00
#
_symmetry.space_group_name_H-M   'P 1'
#
loop_
_entity.id
_entity.type
_entity.pdbx_description
1 polymer ?
#
loop_
_entity_poly.entity_id
_entity_poly.type
_entity_poly.pdbx_seq_one_letter_code
_entity_poly.pdbx_strand_id
1 'polypeptide(L)'
;MKAISLRVTALSLGLLASGWAAASTYVVDRYQDDQNQGSLRWAIEQSNANPSDDNQILIQAVGKAPYSIKVNSPLPEIKGPVKIIGTQWDKTGEFIAIDGSNYIQGEGAKACPGAMPGQYGTNVRTMTLPGLVLRDTHHVVLKGLDIHRFCIGILVNRSSNNLIQHNRISNNYGGAGVMFTGDDGKGNPTSTTTNNNKFLDNILQDNGDGLELTRGAAFNLIANNLFTNTKANPEPSQGIEILWGNDNAVVGNKFENYSDGLQINWGKRNYVAYNELTANSTGFNLTGDGNIFDGNKVHGNRIGIAVRSEKDANAHITFTKNQIWDNGKDIKRCEAGGSCVPTQRLGAIVFGVPALEHEGFVGSRGGGVVIDPKNLQKTCTEPTQQGCNAQPNQWIQAPKLTAHQGQLMLSFKGQANQRYRVEFFGNRNAQSKEAEQFVGAATVATNAQGQATLTWKPTEKFANYTANITDHLGASSELSQPVKLK
;
A
#
# COMPACT_ATOMS: atom_id res chain seq x y z
N MET A 1 -8.68 -67.03 -59.17
CA MET A 1 -7.97 -67.21 -57.87
C MET A 1 -6.84 -66.19 -57.78
N LYS A 2 -7.04 -65.11 -57.02
CA LYS A 2 -6.00 -64.21 -56.51
C LYS A 2 -6.62 -63.32 -55.43
N ALA A 3 -5.83 -63.10 -54.38
CA ALA A 3 -6.20 -62.56 -53.08
C ALA A 3 -6.63 -61.09 -53.09
N ILE A 4 -7.52 -60.72 -52.18
CA ILE A 4 -7.70 -59.34 -51.72
C ILE A 4 -7.56 -59.33 -50.20
N SER A 5 -6.60 -58.52 -49.76
CA SER A 5 -6.18 -58.31 -48.38
C SER A 5 -7.21 -57.45 -47.64
N LEU A 6 -7.73 -57.94 -46.52
CA LEU A 6 -8.56 -57.16 -45.60
C LEU A 6 -7.65 -56.57 -44.52
N ARG A 7 -7.43 -55.24 -44.56
CA ARG A 7 -6.76 -54.51 -43.49
C ARG A 7 -7.73 -54.36 -42.32
N VAL A 8 -7.44 -55.04 -41.21
CA VAL A 8 -8.06 -54.79 -39.91
C VAL A 8 -7.31 -53.61 -39.27
N THR A 9 -7.93 -52.44 -39.25
CA THR A 9 -7.48 -51.31 -38.43
C THR A 9 -7.87 -51.58 -36.98
N ALA A 10 -6.86 -51.86 -36.15
CA ALA A 10 -7.02 -51.92 -34.70
C ALA A 10 -7.33 -50.52 -34.16
N LEU A 11 -8.55 -50.33 -33.64
CA LEU A 11 -8.91 -49.16 -32.85
C LEU A 11 -8.25 -49.32 -31.47
N SER A 12 -7.13 -48.65 -31.24
CA SER A 12 -6.56 -48.50 -29.91
C SER A 12 -7.41 -47.51 -29.09
N LEU A 13 -8.29 -48.03 -28.22
CA LEU A 13 -8.84 -47.26 -27.11
C LEU A 13 -7.68 -46.89 -26.18
N GLY A 14 -7.10 -45.72 -26.39
CA GLY A 14 -6.27 -45.07 -25.38
C GLY A 14 -7.18 -44.59 -24.26
N LEU A 15 -7.27 -45.35 -23.17
CA LEU A 15 -7.78 -44.81 -21.91
C LEU A 15 -6.86 -43.64 -21.51
N LEU A 16 -7.39 -42.43 -21.62
CA LEU A 16 -6.91 -41.28 -20.86
C LEU A 16 -7.15 -41.59 -19.38
N ALA A 17 -6.17 -42.19 -18.73
CA ALA A 17 -6.04 -42.09 -17.28
C ALA A 17 -5.60 -40.65 -16.99
N SER A 18 -6.55 -39.71 -17.01
CA SER A 18 -6.39 -38.50 -16.22
C SER A 18 -6.33 -38.95 -14.77
N GLY A 19 -5.15 -38.95 -14.18
CA GLY A 19 -5.01 -39.09 -12.73
C GLY A 19 -5.72 -37.91 -12.11
N TRP A 20 -6.87 -38.16 -11.47
CA TRP A 20 -7.50 -37.17 -10.61
C TRP A 20 -6.54 -37.02 -9.43
N ALA A 21 -5.78 -35.92 -9.38
CA ALA A 21 -4.96 -35.60 -8.22
C ALA A 21 -5.92 -35.45 -7.02
N ALA A 22 -5.95 -36.47 -6.16
CA ALA A 22 -6.82 -36.46 -5.00
C ALA A 22 -6.40 -35.34 -4.04
N ALA A 23 -7.37 -34.53 -3.61
CA ALA A 23 -7.18 -33.51 -2.59
C ALA A 23 -6.42 -34.09 -1.39
N SER A 24 -5.21 -33.57 -1.13
CA SER A 24 -4.37 -34.06 -0.05
C SER A 24 -4.41 -33.09 1.14
N THR A 25 -4.58 -33.65 2.33
CA THR A 25 -4.51 -32.91 3.59
C THR A 25 -3.23 -33.30 4.33
N TYR A 26 -2.35 -32.33 4.54
CA TYR A 26 -1.11 -32.48 5.29
C TYR A 26 -1.30 -31.85 6.67
N VAL A 27 -1.22 -32.65 7.71
CA VAL A 27 -1.38 -32.18 9.10
C VAL A 27 -0.01 -31.80 9.66
N VAL A 28 0.07 -30.59 10.23
CA VAL A 28 1.22 -30.16 11.02
C VAL A 28 0.86 -30.27 12.49
N ASP A 29 1.34 -31.33 13.14
CA ASP A 29 1.12 -31.68 14.55
C ASP A 29 2.44 -31.72 15.35
N ARG A 30 3.52 -31.25 14.73
CA ARG A 30 4.84 -31.10 15.33
C ARG A 30 5.48 -29.77 14.93
N TYR A 31 6.12 -29.09 15.88
CA TYR A 31 6.66 -27.73 15.70
C TYR A 31 8.18 -27.67 15.45
N GLN A 32 8.84 -28.82 15.32
CA GLN A 32 10.22 -28.93 14.92
C GLN A 32 10.37 -28.52 13.44
N ASP A 33 11.31 -27.63 13.13
CA ASP A 33 11.68 -27.27 11.75
C ASP A 33 12.65 -28.32 11.17
N ASP A 34 12.08 -29.45 10.73
CA ASP A 34 12.77 -30.57 10.08
C ASP A 34 11.97 -31.10 8.88
N GLN A 35 12.51 -32.08 8.16
CA GLN A 35 11.83 -32.72 7.01
C GLN A 35 10.99 -33.94 7.39
N ASN A 36 10.80 -34.20 8.70
CA ASN A 36 10.05 -35.36 9.15
C ASN A 36 8.54 -35.11 9.03
N GLN A 37 7.75 -36.15 8.80
CA GLN A 37 6.30 -36.06 8.71
C GLN A 37 5.68 -35.34 9.91
N GLY A 38 4.71 -34.45 9.66
CA GLY A 38 4.05 -33.66 10.71
C GLY A 38 4.68 -32.30 11.00
N SER A 39 5.81 -31.95 10.38
CA SER A 39 6.36 -30.58 10.42
C SER A 39 5.79 -29.70 9.30
N LEU A 40 5.89 -28.38 9.47
CA LEU A 40 5.48 -27.42 8.44
C LEU A 40 6.31 -27.54 7.16
N ARG A 41 7.63 -27.69 7.28
CA ARG A 41 8.55 -27.85 6.14
C ARG A 41 8.18 -29.08 5.32
N TRP A 42 8.01 -30.22 5.97
CA TRP A 42 7.57 -31.45 5.31
C TRP A 42 6.23 -31.24 4.58
N ALA A 43 5.24 -30.63 5.24
CA ALA A 43 3.92 -30.41 4.64
C ALA A 43 3.97 -29.55 3.37
N ILE A 44 4.79 -28.49 3.37
CA ILE A 44 5.00 -27.65 2.18
C ILE A 44 5.70 -28.46 1.08
N GLU A 45 6.76 -29.22 1.40
CA GLU A 45 7.46 -30.07 0.43
C GLU A 45 6.52 -31.09 -0.22
N GLN A 46 5.64 -31.74 0.56
CA GLN A 46 4.68 -32.70 0.02
C GLN A 46 3.61 -32.04 -0.85
N SER A 47 3.08 -30.89 -0.42
CA SER A 47 2.10 -30.12 -1.21
C SER A 47 2.69 -29.67 -2.55
N ASN A 48 3.95 -29.23 -2.55
CA ASN A 48 4.65 -28.83 -3.77
C ASN A 48 4.93 -30.02 -4.71
N ALA A 49 5.21 -31.20 -4.17
CA ALA A 49 5.43 -32.40 -4.97
C ALA A 49 4.16 -32.89 -5.68
N ASN A 50 2.99 -32.56 -5.14
CA ASN A 50 1.68 -33.01 -5.65
C ASN A 50 0.70 -31.83 -5.72
N PRO A 51 0.91 -30.83 -6.62
CA PRO A 51 0.11 -29.61 -6.63
C PRO A 51 -1.36 -29.88 -6.99
N SER A 52 -2.28 -29.29 -6.22
CA SER A 52 -3.72 -29.35 -6.44
C SER A 52 -4.41 -28.16 -5.76
N ASP A 53 -5.41 -27.55 -6.40
CA ASP A 53 -6.19 -26.43 -5.83
C ASP A 53 -6.91 -26.82 -4.52
N ASP A 54 -7.10 -28.13 -4.29
CA ASP A 54 -7.75 -28.67 -3.11
C ASP A 54 -6.78 -29.05 -1.98
N ASN A 55 -5.46 -28.90 -2.18
CA ASN A 55 -4.49 -29.21 -1.14
C ASN A 55 -4.66 -28.33 0.10
N GLN A 56 -4.49 -28.94 1.27
CA GLN A 56 -4.56 -28.25 2.55
C GLN A 56 -3.38 -28.62 3.43
N ILE A 57 -2.80 -27.62 4.07
CA ILE A 57 -1.87 -27.76 5.19
C ILE A 57 -2.59 -27.24 6.42
N LEU A 58 -2.91 -28.14 7.34
CA LEU A 58 -3.65 -27.83 8.57
C LEU A 58 -2.69 -27.81 9.75
N ILE A 59 -2.42 -26.62 10.29
CA ILE A 59 -1.53 -26.44 11.44
C ILE A 59 -2.35 -26.57 12.72
N GLN A 60 -2.07 -27.60 13.51
CA GLN A 60 -2.74 -27.89 14.77
C GLN A 60 -2.09 -27.13 15.92
N ALA A 61 -2.88 -26.80 16.94
CA ALA A 61 -2.37 -26.31 18.21
C ALA A 61 -1.63 -27.43 18.96
N VAL A 62 -0.30 -27.38 18.99
CA VAL A 62 0.56 -28.38 19.67
C VAL A 62 1.06 -27.83 21.00
N GLY A 63 0.82 -28.57 22.09
CA GLY A 63 1.28 -28.20 23.43
C GLY A 63 0.44 -27.09 24.08
N LYS A 64 1.11 -26.15 24.76
CA LYS A 64 0.46 -25.00 25.44
C LYS A 64 0.73 -23.71 24.66
N ALA A 65 -0.27 -22.83 24.63
CA ALA A 65 -0.10 -21.49 24.08
C ALA A 65 1.01 -20.69 24.83
N PRO A 66 1.71 -19.74 24.17
CA PRO A 66 1.56 -19.38 22.76
C PRO A 66 2.11 -20.46 21.82
N TYR A 67 1.34 -20.79 20.77
CA TYR A 67 1.71 -21.78 19.78
C TYR A 67 2.71 -21.19 18.79
N SER A 68 3.91 -21.77 18.68
CA SER A 68 4.97 -21.20 17.84
C SER A 68 5.84 -22.28 17.21
N ILE A 69 5.94 -22.24 15.88
CA ILE A 69 6.88 -23.00 15.06
C ILE A 69 8.10 -22.10 14.84
N LYS A 70 9.23 -22.43 15.47
CA LYS A 70 10.48 -21.70 15.28
C LYS A 70 11.23 -22.23 14.07
N VAL A 71 11.39 -21.36 13.08
CA VAL A 71 12.05 -21.66 11.81
C VAL A 71 13.55 -21.40 11.96
N ASN A 72 14.38 -22.39 11.62
CA ASN A 72 15.84 -22.35 11.73
C ASN A 72 16.54 -21.95 10.43
N SER A 73 15.84 -22.06 9.30
CA SER A 73 16.37 -21.80 7.95
C SER A 73 15.21 -21.49 6.98
N PRO A 74 15.45 -20.96 5.77
CA PRO A 74 14.35 -20.62 4.85
C PRO A 74 13.36 -21.78 4.69
N LEU A 75 12.06 -21.50 4.82
CA LEU A 75 11.03 -22.49 4.50
C LEU A 75 11.04 -22.76 2.98
N PRO A 76 10.63 -23.94 2.52
CA PRO A 76 10.45 -24.19 1.10
C PRO A 76 9.46 -23.19 0.50
N GLU A 77 9.76 -22.67 -0.69
CA GLU A 77 8.83 -21.80 -1.42
C GLU A 77 7.54 -22.55 -1.73
N ILE A 78 6.40 -21.88 -1.69
CA ILE A 78 5.11 -22.42 -2.10
C ILE A 78 4.99 -22.26 -3.62
N LYS A 79 5.01 -23.39 -4.33
CA LYS A 79 5.12 -23.46 -5.81
C LYS A 79 3.85 -23.93 -6.51
N GLY A 80 2.82 -24.25 -5.74
CA GLY A 80 1.51 -24.63 -6.26
C GLY A 80 0.40 -24.11 -5.37
N PRO A 81 -0.86 -24.26 -5.81
CA PRO A 81 -2.01 -23.87 -5.01
C PRO A 81 -2.11 -24.73 -3.75
N VAL A 82 -2.47 -24.11 -2.64
CA VAL A 82 -2.60 -24.76 -1.32
C VAL A 82 -3.30 -23.83 -0.33
N LYS A 83 -4.06 -24.40 0.61
CA LYS A 83 -4.61 -23.68 1.76
C LYS A 83 -3.77 -23.98 3.01
N ILE A 84 -3.10 -22.99 3.58
CA ILE A 84 -2.32 -23.12 4.82
C ILE A 84 -3.08 -22.44 5.95
N ILE A 85 -3.60 -23.25 6.88
CA ILE A 85 -4.59 -22.82 7.86
C ILE A 85 -4.12 -23.10 9.28
N GLY A 86 -4.01 -22.06 10.10
CA GLY A 86 -3.91 -22.16 11.55
C GLY A 86 -5.26 -22.56 12.14
N THR A 87 -5.41 -23.82 12.51
CA THR A 87 -6.73 -24.40 12.87
C THR A 87 -7.32 -23.87 14.18
N GLN A 88 -6.52 -23.20 15.00
CA GLN A 88 -6.96 -22.65 16.28
C GLN A 88 -7.76 -21.35 16.11
N TRP A 89 -7.51 -20.58 15.05
CA TRP A 89 -8.16 -19.30 14.81
C TRP A 89 -9.68 -19.43 14.72
N ASP A 90 -10.19 -20.39 13.94
CA ASP A 90 -11.63 -20.60 13.78
C ASP A 90 -12.31 -21.16 15.06
N LYS A 91 -11.52 -21.68 16.01
CA LYS A 91 -12.03 -22.25 17.27
C LYS A 91 -12.07 -21.20 18.39
N THR A 92 -11.01 -20.41 18.54
CA THR A 92 -10.81 -19.54 19.71
C THR A 92 -10.35 -18.13 19.35
N GLY A 93 -10.01 -17.85 18.09
CA GLY A 93 -9.37 -16.61 17.68
C GLY A 93 -7.88 -16.53 18.03
N GLU A 94 -7.25 -17.64 18.46
CA GLU A 94 -5.80 -17.66 18.68
C GLU A 94 -5.05 -17.99 17.37
N PHE A 95 -4.00 -17.23 17.10
CA PHE A 95 -3.10 -17.51 15.97
C PHE A 95 -2.09 -18.61 16.32
N ILE A 96 -1.62 -19.33 15.30
CA ILE A 96 -0.42 -20.17 15.40
C ILE A 96 0.74 -19.44 14.74
N ALA A 97 1.82 -19.24 15.50
CA ALA A 97 2.95 -18.45 15.04
C ALA A 97 3.93 -19.25 14.18
N ILE A 98 4.41 -18.62 13.12
CA ILE A 98 5.59 -18.99 12.34
C ILE A 98 6.64 -17.94 12.71
N ASP A 99 7.65 -18.36 13.48
CA ASP A 99 8.62 -17.47 14.14
C ASP A 99 10.01 -17.58 13.51
N GLY A 100 10.47 -16.46 12.95
CA GLY A 100 11.77 -16.34 12.30
C GLY A 100 12.94 -16.16 13.27
N SER A 101 12.75 -16.14 14.59
CA SER A 101 13.80 -15.80 15.57
C SER A 101 15.07 -16.67 15.51
N ASN A 102 14.98 -17.92 15.03
CA ASN A 102 16.15 -18.78 14.87
C ASN A 102 16.78 -18.67 13.48
N TYR A 103 16.05 -18.13 12.50
CA TYR A 103 16.51 -17.95 11.13
C TYR A 103 17.19 -16.60 10.94
N ILE A 104 16.59 -15.52 11.46
CA ILE A 104 17.15 -14.18 11.37
C ILE A 104 18.22 -14.00 12.46
N GLN A 105 19.45 -13.75 12.03
CA GLN A 105 20.61 -13.59 12.91
C GLN A 105 21.04 -12.12 12.96
N GLY A 106 21.22 -11.59 14.17
CA GLY A 106 21.60 -10.20 14.39
C GLY A 106 20.55 -9.40 15.18
N GLU A 107 20.68 -8.08 15.18
CA GLU A 107 19.84 -7.19 15.97
C GLU A 107 18.93 -6.32 15.09
N GLY A 108 17.62 -6.45 15.29
CA GLY A 108 16.60 -5.59 14.68
C GLY A 108 16.76 -5.43 13.17
N ALA A 109 16.61 -4.20 12.69
CA ALA A 109 16.74 -3.83 11.29
C ALA A 109 18.11 -4.15 10.66
N LYS A 110 19.19 -4.16 11.44
CA LYS A 110 20.55 -4.45 10.95
C LYS A 110 20.73 -5.92 10.55
N ALA A 111 19.88 -6.81 11.06
CA ALA A 111 19.84 -8.21 10.66
C ALA A 111 19.27 -8.41 9.25
N CYS A 112 18.68 -7.36 8.66
CA CYS A 112 17.96 -7.42 7.39
C CYS A 112 18.72 -6.63 6.32
N PRO A 113 19.52 -7.31 5.47
CA PRO A 113 20.37 -6.65 4.51
C PRO A 113 19.58 -6.12 3.32
N GLY A 114 20.04 -4.97 2.81
CA GLY A 114 19.67 -4.45 1.51
C GLY A 114 20.32 -5.19 0.35
N ALA A 115 19.84 -4.92 -0.86
CA ALA A 115 20.41 -5.42 -2.10
C ALA A 115 21.84 -4.91 -2.36
N MET A 116 22.17 -3.72 -1.84
CA MET A 116 23.52 -3.15 -1.92
C MET A 116 24.29 -3.44 -0.62
N PRO A 117 25.57 -3.85 -0.70
CA PRO A 117 26.38 -4.11 0.49
C PRO A 117 26.43 -2.92 1.46
N GLY A 118 26.23 -3.19 2.74
CA GLY A 118 26.26 -2.19 3.81
C GLY A 118 24.95 -1.44 4.05
N GLN A 119 23.94 -1.62 3.18
CA GLN A 119 22.61 -1.06 3.40
C GLN A 119 21.72 -2.04 4.18
N TYR A 120 20.80 -1.51 4.99
CA TYR A 120 19.87 -2.29 5.81
C TYR A 120 18.69 -1.43 6.28
N GLY A 121 17.67 -2.05 6.86
CA GLY A 121 16.52 -1.32 7.41
C GLY A 121 15.49 -0.95 6.36
N THR A 122 14.37 -0.40 6.83
CA THR A 122 13.21 -0.01 5.99
C THR A 122 13.57 0.85 4.80
N ASN A 123 12.81 0.73 3.71
CA ASN A 123 12.96 1.49 2.47
C ASN A 123 14.33 1.29 1.78
N VAL A 124 15.10 0.30 2.22
CA VAL A 124 16.21 -0.26 1.46
C VAL A 124 15.69 -1.44 0.67
N ARG A 125 15.87 -1.38 -0.66
CA ARG A 125 15.46 -2.47 -1.55
C ARG A 125 16.01 -3.81 -1.08
N THR A 126 15.14 -4.76 -0.76
CA THR A 126 15.51 -6.14 -0.39
C THR A 126 14.41 -7.13 -0.80
N MET A 127 14.80 -8.39 -1.05
CA MET A 127 13.89 -9.54 -1.13
C MET A 127 14.45 -10.71 -0.33
N THR A 128 15.32 -10.40 0.64
CA THR A 128 16.10 -11.40 1.36
C THR A 128 15.41 -11.78 2.67
N LEU A 129 15.70 -12.98 3.13
CA LEU A 129 15.22 -13.54 4.40
C LEU A 129 13.69 -13.45 4.63
N PRO A 130 12.86 -13.83 3.64
CA PRO A 130 11.41 -13.91 3.83
C PRO A 130 11.00 -15.09 4.72
N GLY A 131 9.84 -14.98 5.38
CA GLY A 131 9.21 -16.08 6.12
C GLY A 131 8.49 -17.06 5.20
N LEU A 132 7.32 -16.66 4.68
CA LEU A 132 6.59 -17.42 3.66
C LEU A 132 6.83 -16.81 2.27
N VAL A 133 7.09 -17.67 1.28
CA VAL A 133 7.33 -17.24 -0.10
C VAL A 133 6.30 -17.92 -1.02
N LEU A 134 5.43 -17.11 -1.61
CA LEU A 134 4.54 -17.51 -2.69
C LEU A 134 5.24 -17.08 -3.98
N ARG A 135 5.70 -18.04 -4.78
CA ARG A 135 6.51 -17.73 -5.96
C ARG A 135 6.02 -18.47 -7.17
N ASP A 136 5.79 -17.72 -8.25
CA ASP A 136 5.35 -18.25 -9.53
C ASP A 136 4.13 -19.20 -9.38
N THR A 137 3.22 -18.85 -8.45
CA THR A 137 2.11 -19.70 -8.01
C THR A 137 0.76 -18.95 -8.06
N HIS A 138 -0.32 -19.67 -7.79
CA HIS A 138 -1.66 -19.11 -7.72
C HIS A 138 -2.54 -19.83 -6.67
N HIS A 139 -3.70 -19.23 -6.34
CA HIS A 139 -4.71 -19.79 -5.44
C HIS A 139 -4.21 -20.27 -4.07
N VAL A 140 -3.13 -19.70 -3.55
CA VAL A 140 -2.69 -19.95 -2.19
C VAL A 140 -3.61 -19.21 -1.22
N VAL A 141 -4.06 -19.90 -0.17
CA VAL A 141 -4.81 -19.31 0.93
C VAL A 141 -3.98 -19.35 2.20
N LEU A 142 -3.78 -18.21 2.87
CA LEU A 142 -3.16 -18.12 4.19
C LEU A 142 -4.18 -17.59 5.20
N LYS A 143 -4.43 -18.33 6.28
CA LYS A 143 -5.43 -17.94 7.29
C LYS A 143 -5.06 -18.38 8.71
N GLY A 144 -5.31 -17.54 9.69
CA GLY A 144 -5.20 -17.87 11.12
C GLY A 144 -3.75 -18.01 11.61
N LEU A 145 -2.80 -17.37 10.90
CA LEU A 145 -1.38 -17.43 11.21
C LEU A 145 -0.90 -16.14 11.88
N ASP A 146 0.13 -16.26 12.72
CA ASP A 146 0.95 -15.14 13.17
C ASP A 146 2.34 -15.26 12.52
N ILE A 147 2.69 -14.37 11.60
CA ILE A 147 3.93 -14.45 10.82
C ILE A 147 4.85 -13.32 11.26
N HIS A 148 5.90 -13.66 12.00
CA HIS A 148 6.69 -12.64 12.67
C HIS A 148 8.19 -12.93 12.76
N ARG A 149 8.95 -11.85 12.95
CA ARG A 149 10.41 -11.85 13.10
C ARG A 149 11.18 -12.34 11.87
N PHE A 150 10.71 -11.98 10.69
CA PHE A 150 11.43 -12.10 9.43
C PHE A 150 11.92 -10.73 8.93
N CYS A 151 12.70 -10.72 7.85
CA CYS A 151 12.94 -9.45 7.15
C CYS A 151 11.79 -9.08 6.23
N ILE A 152 11.14 -10.10 5.66
CA ILE A 152 9.86 -9.98 4.96
C ILE A 152 8.93 -11.05 5.54
N GLY A 153 7.78 -10.70 6.10
CA GLY A 153 6.88 -11.71 6.66
C GLY A 153 6.35 -12.65 5.57
N ILE A 154 5.71 -12.08 4.55
CA ILE A 154 5.19 -12.81 3.38
C ILE A 154 5.68 -12.15 2.09
N LEU A 155 6.40 -12.90 1.26
CA LEU A 155 6.79 -12.48 -0.08
C LEU A 155 5.85 -13.11 -1.11
N VAL A 156 5.07 -12.28 -1.80
CA VAL A 156 4.22 -12.69 -2.93
C VAL A 156 4.89 -12.22 -4.22
N ASN A 157 5.56 -13.15 -4.89
CA ASN A 157 6.40 -12.86 -6.06
C ASN A 157 5.88 -13.56 -7.31
N ARG A 158 5.56 -12.77 -8.35
CA ARG A 158 5.00 -13.23 -9.63
C ARG A 158 3.85 -14.23 -9.45
N SER A 159 2.96 -13.93 -8.50
CA SER A 159 1.91 -14.85 -8.07
C SER A 159 0.53 -14.19 -8.15
N SER A 160 -0.50 -14.99 -8.43
CA SER A 160 -1.84 -14.45 -8.70
C SER A 160 -2.97 -15.14 -7.96
N ASN A 161 -4.10 -14.45 -7.80
CA ASN A 161 -5.33 -15.03 -7.24
C ASN A 161 -5.16 -15.66 -5.85
N ASN A 162 -4.18 -15.20 -5.06
CA ASN A 162 -3.97 -15.65 -3.69
C ASN A 162 -4.89 -14.90 -2.72
N LEU A 163 -5.24 -15.55 -1.61
CA LEU A 163 -6.06 -14.98 -0.54
C LEU A 163 -5.33 -15.06 0.80
N ILE A 164 -4.94 -13.92 1.33
CA ILE A 164 -4.26 -13.80 2.62
C ILE A 164 -5.21 -13.07 3.56
N GLN A 165 -5.78 -13.78 4.53
CA GLN A 165 -6.83 -13.22 5.38
C GLN A 165 -6.80 -13.68 6.82
N HIS A 166 -7.25 -12.82 7.74
CA HIS A 166 -7.31 -13.13 9.18
C HIS A 166 -5.98 -13.66 9.73
N ASN A 167 -4.88 -12.95 9.42
CA ASN A 167 -3.56 -13.23 9.97
C ASN A 167 -3.10 -12.04 10.82
N ARG A 168 -2.19 -12.33 11.75
CA ARG A 168 -1.31 -11.32 12.34
C ARG A 168 0.03 -11.39 11.63
N ILE A 169 0.56 -10.24 11.23
CA ILE A 169 1.88 -10.12 10.61
C ILE A 169 2.61 -9.05 11.40
N SER A 170 3.60 -9.45 12.18
CA SER A 170 4.20 -8.50 13.13
C SER A 170 5.71 -8.59 13.24
N ASN A 171 6.35 -7.51 13.69
CA ASN A 171 7.78 -7.51 14.02
C ASN A 171 8.68 -8.01 12.88
N ASN A 172 8.27 -7.81 11.63
CA ASN A 172 9.12 -8.07 10.47
C ASN A 172 9.85 -6.78 10.11
N TYR A 173 11.17 -6.75 10.24
CA TYR A 173 11.97 -5.52 10.16
C TYR A 173 12.79 -5.45 8.88
N GLY A 174 13.25 -4.26 8.49
CA GLY A 174 14.12 -4.06 7.34
C GLY A 174 13.44 -4.11 5.97
N GLY A 175 12.64 -5.14 5.69
CA GLY A 175 11.76 -5.16 4.53
C GLY A 175 10.35 -4.70 4.92
N ALA A 176 9.38 -5.56 4.62
CA ALA A 176 7.97 -5.31 4.90
C ALA A 176 7.30 -6.47 5.65
N GLY A 177 6.19 -6.21 6.31
CA GLY A 177 5.31 -7.29 6.78
C GLY A 177 4.89 -8.18 5.60
N VAL A 178 4.49 -7.57 4.48
CA VAL A 178 4.12 -8.26 3.25
C VAL A 178 4.67 -7.51 2.04
N MET A 179 5.22 -8.22 1.06
CA MET A 179 5.70 -7.62 -0.18
C MET A 179 5.07 -8.30 -1.39
N PHE A 180 4.30 -7.53 -2.18
CA PHE A 180 3.80 -7.95 -3.48
C PHE A 180 4.72 -7.39 -4.54
N THR A 181 5.33 -8.26 -5.32
CA THR A 181 6.34 -7.84 -6.30
C THR A 181 6.38 -8.73 -7.53
N GLY A 182 6.45 -8.12 -8.69
CA GLY A 182 6.83 -8.76 -9.95
C GLY A 182 8.31 -8.59 -10.28
N ASP A 183 9.17 -8.25 -9.31
CA ASP A 183 10.63 -8.17 -9.52
C ASP A 183 11.19 -9.55 -9.93
N ASP A 184 12.17 -9.55 -10.83
CA ASP A 184 12.87 -10.73 -11.34
C ASP A 184 13.95 -11.29 -10.40
N GLY A 185 14.19 -10.65 -9.24
CA GLY A 185 15.31 -10.97 -8.36
C GLY A 185 16.44 -9.95 -8.44
N LYS A 186 16.48 -9.14 -9.51
CA LYS A 186 17.60 -8.26 -9.86
C LYS A 186 17.21 -6.79 -9.90
N GLY A 187 15.92 -6.47 -9.82
CA GLY A 187 15.44 -5.09 -9.80
C GLY A 187 14.68 -4.72 -11.04
N ASN A 188 14.54 -5.66 -11.95
CA ASN A 188 13.88 -5.42 -13.20
C ASN A 188 12.39 -5.77 -13.04
N PRO A 189 11.50 -4.92 -13.56
CA PRO A 189 10.09 -5.26 -13.60
C PRO A 189 9.89 -6.47 -14.53
N THR A 190 9.12 -7.46 -14.09
CA THR A 190 8.45 -8.39 -15.00
C THR A 190 7.04 -7.86 -15.32
N SER A 191 6.48 -8.22 -16.48
CA SER A 191 5.18 -7.74 -16.95
C SER A 191 4.04 -8.12 -15.99
N THR A 192 3.59 -7.20 -15.15
CA THR A 192 2.38 -7.29 -14.30
C THR A 192 2.04 -8.70 -13.79
N THR A 193 3.01 -9.37 -13.18
CA THR A 193 2.97 -10.80 -12.84
C THR A 193 2.43 -11.07 -11.44
N THR A 194 2.31 -10.07 -10.56
CA THR A 194 1.73 -10.22 -9.22
C THR A 194 0.39 -9.53 -9.16
N ASN A 195 -0.67 -10.27 -9.47
CA ASN A 195 -1.96 -9.67 -9.73
C ASN A 195 -3.16 -10.42 -9.16
N ASN A 196 -4.27 -9.72 -9.01
CA ASN A 196 -5.54 -10.30 -8.54
C ASN A 196 -5.45 -10.98 -7.16
N ASN A 197 -4.46 -10.63 -6.35
CA ASN A 197 -4.35 -11.12 -4.99
C ASN A 197 -5.26 -10.32 -4.05
N LYS A 198 -5.76 -10.97 -3.02
CA LYS A 198 -6.61 -10.38 -1.99
C LYS A 198 -5.91 -10.47 -0.63
N PHE A 199 -5.76 -9.33 0.03
CA PHE A 199 -5.18 -9.21 1.35
C PHE A 199 -6.22 -8.55 2.27
N LEU A 200 -6.93 -9.37 3.04
CA LEU A 200 -8.19 -8.99 3.69
C LEU A 200 -8.17 -9.22 5.20
N ASP A 201 -8.68 -8.27 5.99
CA ASP A 201 -8.97 -8.51 7.42
C ASP A 201 -7.77 -9.02 8.23
N ASN A 202 -6.55 -8.54 7.92
CA ASN A 202 -5.32 -8.86 8.65
C ASN A 202 -4.94 -7.74 9.62
N ILE A 203 -4.08 -8.08 10.58
CA ILE A 203 -3.44 -7.13 11.50
C ILE A 203 -1.95 -7.08 11.17
N LEU A 204 -1.45 -5.90 10.84
CA LEU A 204 -0.05 -5.61 10.59
C LEU A 204 0.45 -4.71 11.72
N GLN A 205 1.35 -5.24 12.53
CA GLN A 205 1.80 -4.56 13.74
C GLN A 205 3.32 -4.52 13.83
N ASP A 206 3.89 -3.33 14.06
CA ASP A 206 5.32 -3.19 14.36
C ASP A 206 6.23 -3.81 13.28
N ASN A 207 5.80 -3.80 12.02
CA ASN A 207 6.67 -4.13 10.89
C ASN A 207 7.43 -2.89 10.45
N GLY A 208 8.52 -3.06 9.69
CA GLY A 208 9.20 -1.96 9.03
C GLY A 208 8.25 -1.16 8.14
N ASP A 209 8.10 -1.60 6.89
CA ASP A 209 6.90 -1.26 6.12
C ASP A 209 5.79 -2.25 6.48
N GLY A 210 4.54 -1.80 6.53
CA GLY A 210 3.42 -2.71 6.73
C GLY A 210 3.26 -3.63 5.52
N LEU A 211 3.05 -3.05 4.34
CA LEU A 211 2.95 -3.77 3.09
C LEU A 211 3.53 -2.97 1.91
N GLU A 212 4.25 -3.65 1.02
CA GLU A 212 4.76 -3.06 -0.22
C GLU A 212 4.01 -3.59 -1.46
N LEU A 213 3.60 -2.69 -2.34
CA LEU A 213 3.12 -2.96 -3.70
C LEU A 213 4.14 -2.43 -4.69
N THR A 214 5.09 -3.28 -5.07
CA THR A 214 6.21 -2.85 -5.90
C THR A 214 5.98 -3.15 -7.39
N ARG A 215 6.97 -2.83 -8.23
CA ARG A 215 7.08 -3.17 -9.67
C ARG A 215 6.39 -4.48 -10.03
N GLY A 216 5.44 -4.44 -10.95
CA GLY A 216 4.73 -5.62 -11.44
C GLY A 216 3.58 -6.10 -10.54
N ALA A 217 3.33 -5.43 -9.40
CA ALA A 217 2.11 -5.59 -8.62
C ALA A 217 0.96 -4.76 -9.23
N ALA A 218 -0.12 -5.41 -9.66
CA ALA A 218 -1.31 -4.71 -10.13
C ALA A 218 -2.61 -5.46 -9.88
N PHE A 219 -3.74 -4.75 -9.90
CA PHE A 219 -5.07 -5.35 -9.73
C PHE A 219 -5.23 -6.14 -8.42
N ASN A 220 -4.41 -5.82 -7.41
CA ASN A 220 -4.53 -6.43 -6.08
C ASN A 220 -5.53 -5.64 -5.24
N LEU A 221 -6.24 -6.35 -4.37
CA LEU A 221 -7.16 -5.77 -3.39
C LEU A 221 -6.59 -5.88 -1.99
N ILE A 222 -6.34 -4.75 -1.36
CA ILE A 222 -5.89 -4.62 0.02
C ILE A 222 -7.03 -3.98 0.81
N ALA A 223 -7.76 -4.75 1.62
CA ALA A 223 -8.96 -4.23 2.26
C ALA A 223 -9.21 -4.67 3.70
N ASN A 224 -9.83 -3.77 4.48
CA ASN A 224 -10.25 -3.99 5.86
C ASN A 224 -9.13 -4.44 6.83
N ASN A 225 -7.88 -4.09 6.54
CA ASN A 225 -6.75 -4.42 7.40
C ASN A 225 -6.52 -3.31 8.43
N LEU A 226 -5.93 -3.69 9.57
CA LEU A 226 -5.35 -2.77 10.54
C LEU A 226 -3.84 -2.73 10.34
N PHE A 227 -3.32 -1.57 9.95
CA PHE A 227 -1.90 -1.24 9.97
C PHE A 227 -1.65 -0.37 11.20
N THR A 228 -0.81 -0.82 12.13
CA THR A 228 -0.54 -0.06 13.35
C THR A 228 0.91 -0.20 13.80
N ASN A 229 1.41 0.85 14.43
CA ASN A 229 2.73 0.88 15.04
C ASN A 229 2.67 1.29 16.50
N THR A 230 3.59 0.74 17.28
CA THR A 230 3.84 1.09 18.67
C THR A 230 5.25 1.65 18.82
N LYS A 231 5.59 2.08 20.04
CA LYS A 231 6.95 2.52 20.36
C LYS A 231 8.00 1.39 20.33
N ALA A 232 7.56 0.13 20.24
CA ALA A 232 8.45 -1.01 20.17
C ALA A 232 9.09 -1.17 18.78
N ASN A 233 8.47 -0.63 17.74
CA ASN A 233 9.05 -0.64 16.41
C ASN A 233 10.18 0.40 16.32
N PRO A 234 11.43 -0.01 16.02
CA PRO A 234 12.54 0.93 15.83
C PRO A 234 12.45 1.72 14.52
N GLU A 235 11.69 1.23 13.54
CA GLU A 235 11.59 1.81 12.19
C GLU A 235 10.12 1.94 11.73
N PRO A 236 9.26 2.77 12.37
CA PRO A 236 7.85 2.91 11.99
C PRO A 236 7.69 3.69 10.68
N SER A 237 8.00 3.03 9.57
CA SER A 237 8.13 3.56 8.22
C SER A 237 6.77 3.82 7.56
N GLN A 238 6.42 3.20 6.43
CA GLN A 238 5.11 3.36 5.79
C GLN A 238 4.13 2.24 6.18
N GLY A 239 2.85 2.57 6.34
CA GLY A 239 1.81 1.54 6.47
C GLY A 239 1.68 0.72 5.20
N ILE A 240 1.52 1.42 4.07
CA ILE A 240 1.71 0.85 2.73
C ILE A 240 2.68 1.73 1.93
N GLU A 241 3.63 1.11 1.23
CA GLU A 241 4.38 1.73 0.14
C GLU A 241 3.93 1.17 -1.21
N ILE A 242 3.51 2.03 -2.13
CA ILE A 242 3.26 1.66 -3.54
C ILE A 242 4.42 2.17 -4.40
N LEU A 243 5.39 1.29 -4.70
CA LEU A 243 6.58 1.60 -5.48
C LEU A 243 6.49 1.04 -6.90
N TRP A 244 5.95 1.83 -7.84
CA TRP A 244 5.62 1.38 -9.21
C TRP A 244 4.57 0.27 -9.29
N GLY A 245 3.81 0.03 -8.20
CA GLY A 245 2.56 -0.73 -8.26
C GLY A 245 1.46 0.08 -8.95
N ASN A 246 0.71 -0.55 -9.85
CA ASN A 246 -0.31 0.13 -10.66
C ASN A 246 -1.66 -0.54 -10.52
N ASP A 247 -2.75 0.19 -10.74
CA ASP A 247 -4.10 -0.39 -10.84
C ASP A 247 -4.52 -1.22 -9.61
N ASN A 248 -3.95 -0.95 -8.43
CA ASN A 248 -4.33 -1.63 -7.19
C ASN A 248 -5.47 -0.90 -6.48
N ALA A 249 -6.24 -1.64 -5.68
CA ALA A 249 -7.29 -1.10 -4.83
C ALA A 249 -6.91 -1.23 -3.36
N VAL A 250 -6.92 -0.11 -2.63
CA VAL A 250 -6.66 -0.04 -1.18
C VAL A 250 -7.91 0.54 -0.51
N VAL A 251 -8.70 -0.31 0.14
CA VAL A 251 -10.07 0.06 0.56
C VAL A 251 -10.38 -0.28 2.01
N GLY A 252 -10.90 0.68 2.78
CA GLY A 252 -11.44 0.39 4.12
C GLY A 252 -10.40 0.00 5.18
N ASN A 253 -9.12 0.26 4.95
CA ASN A 253 -8.05 -0.05 5.91
C ASN A 253 -7.91 1.07 6.94
N LYS A 254 -7.32 0.74 8.10
CA LYS A 254 -6.94 1.70 9.14
C LYS A 254 -5.42 1.79 9.26
N PHE A 255 -4.87 3.00 9.30
CA PHE A 255 -3.44 3.27 9.39
C PHE A 255 -3.14 4.16 10.59
N GLU A 256 -2.35 3.65 11.54
CA GLU A 256 -2.05 4.32 12.79
C GLU A 256 -0.56 4.36 13.11
N ASN A 257 -0.10 5.52 13.57
CA ASN A 257 1.22 5.71 14.17
C ASN A 257 2.43 5.46 13.25
N TYR A 258 2.27 5.60 11.94
CA TYR A 258 3.37 5.51 10.97
C TYR A 258 4.07 6.85 10.71
N SER A 259 5.24 6.78 10.10
CA SER A 259 5.86 7.90 9.40
C SER A 259 4.92 8.38 8.28
N ASP A 260 4.55 7.50 7.36
CA ASP A 260 3.46 7.73 6.40
C ASP A 260 2.38 6.65 6.55
N GLY A 261 1.10 7.03 6.61
CA GLY A 261 0.02 6.05 6.61
C GLY A 261 0.01 5.24 5.30
N LEU A 262 -0.02 5.94 4.16
CA LEU A 262 0.16 5.33 2.84
C LEU A 262 0.97 6.25 1.93
N GLN A 263 2.02 5.69 1.33
CA GLN A 263 2.88 6.37 0.37
C GLN A 263 2.71 5.77 -1.02
N ILE A 264 2.65 6.64 -2.03
CA ILE A 264 2.79 6.24 -3.44
C ILE A 264 4.06 6.87 -4.01
N ASN A 265 4.95 6.01 -4.49
CA ASN A 265 6.18 6.28 -5.22
C ASN A 265 5.97 5.89 -6.70
N TRP A 266 5.46 6.85 -7.47
CA TRP A 266 5.22 6.77 -8.93
C TRP A 266 4.31 5.62 -9.40
N GLY A 267 3.53 5.00 -8.50
CA GLY A 267 2.47 4.07 -8.87
C GLY A 267 1.34 4.79 -9.63
N LYS A 268 0.73 4.15 -10.62
CA LYS A 268 -0.29 4.77 -11.48
C LYS A 268 -1.64 4.09 -11.36
N ARG A 269 -2.72 4.86 -11.50
CA ARG A 269 -4.12 4.39 -11.55
C ARG A 269 -4.57 3.54 -10.35
N ASN A 270 -4.00 3.78 -9.17
CA ASN A 270 -4.45 3.12 -7.95
C ASN A 270 -5.73 3.79 -7.43
N TYR A 271 -6.66 2.99 -6.90
CA TYR A 271 -7.89 3.45 -6.28
C TYR A 271 -7.80 3.27 -4.76
N VAL A 272 -7.80 4.37 -4.02
CA VAL A 272 -7.60 4.41 -2.56
C VAL A 272 -8.83 5.02 -1.91
N ALA A 273 -9.67 4.20 -1.28
CA ALA A 273 -10.99 4.65 -0.84
C ALA A 273 -11.39 4.19 0.56
N TYR A 274 -12.14 5.04 1.26
CA TYR A 274 -12.76 4.72 2.56
C TYR A 274 -11.78 4.27 3.66
N ASN A 275 -10.48 4.55 3.51
CA ASN A 275 -9.49 4.25 4.54
C ASN A 275 -9.55 5.30 5.65
N GLU A 276 -9.06 4.94 6.83
CA GLU A 276 -8.87 5.85 7.96
C GLU A 276 -7.38 5.97 8.30
N LEU A 277 -6.87 7.20 8.31
CA LEU A 277 -5.46 7.49 8.56
C LEU A 277 -5.35 8.46 9.71
N THR A 278 -4.76 8.01 10.83
CA THR A 278 -4.66 8.81 12.04
C THR A 278 -3.36 8.66 12.81
N ALA A 279 -2.99 9.71 13.54
CA ALA A 279 -1.78 9.79 14.34
C ALA A 279 -0.48 9.50 13.56
N ASN A 280 -0.45 9.71 12.24
CA ASN A 280 0.72 9.56 11.37
C ASN A 280 1.51 10.88 11.25
N SER A 281 2.76 10.83 10.79
CA SER A 281 3.44 12.08 10.38
C SER A 281 2.75 12.63 9.12
N THR A 282 2.63 11.81 8.08
CA THR A 282 1.78 12.11 6.92
C THR A 282 0.67 11.07 6.82
N GLY A 283 -0.57 11.49 6.59
CA GLY A 283 -1.64 10.56 6.22
C GLY A 283 -1.31 9.91 4.87
N PHE A 284 -1.40 10.69 3.80
CA PHE A 284 -1.05 10.28 2.45
C PHE A 284 0.18 11.02 1.93
N ASN A 285 1.15 10.32 1.34
CA ASN A 285 2.35 10.92 0.75
C ASN A 285 2.53 10.48 -0.72
N LEU A 286 2.29 11.39 -1.66
CA LEU A 286 1.83 10.99 -3.00
C LEU A 286 2.71 11.53 -4.15
N THR A 287 2.99 10.63 -5.10
CA THR A 287 3.36 10.88 -6.50
C THR A 287 2.63 9.87 -7.41
N GLY A 288 2.84 9.96 -8.71
CA GLY A 288 2.25 9.09 -9.71
C GLY A 288 0.95 9.64 -10.30
N ASP A 289 0.49 9.00 -11.37
CA ASP A 289 -0.54 9.55 -12.26
C ASP A 289 -1.82 8.70 -12.30
N GLY A 290 -2.96 9.36 -12.42
CA GLY A 290 -4.29 8.74 -12.48
C GLY A 290 -4.76 8.12 -11.16
N ASN A 291 -4.09 8.40 -10.04
CA ASN A 291 -4.48 7.86 -8.74
C ASN A 291 -5.70 8.60 -8.20
N ILE A 292 -6.65 7.87 -7.61
CA ILE A 292 -7.91 8.43 -7.10
C ILE A 292 -8.02 8.12 -5.60
N PHE A 293 -8.23 9.16 -4.81
CA PHE A 293 -8.46 9.11 -3.38
C PHE A 293 -9.89 9.54 -3.07
N ASP A 294 -10.74 8.58 -2.69
CA ASP A 294 -12.19 8.75 -2.59
C ASP A 294 -12.72 8.45 -1.18
N GLY A 295 -13.30 9.46 -0.52
CA GLY A 295 -14.04 9.24 0.72
C GLY A 295 -13.22 8.74 1.91
N ASN A 296 -11.91 8.97 1.92
CA ASN A 296 -11.04 8.60 3.03
C ASN A 296 -11.24 9.55 4.22
N LYS A 297 -10.97 9.05 5.43
CA LYS A 297 -10.93 9.80 6.69
C LYS A 297 -9.48 10.05 7.07
N VAL A 298 -9.04 11.32 7.05
CA VAL A 298 -7.64 11.68 7.29
C VAL A 298 -7.57 12.69 8.42
N HIS A 299 -7.16 12.25 9.61
CA HIS A 299 -7.29 13.09 10.80
C HIS A 299 -6.23 12.86 11.87
N GLY A 300 -5.96 13.87 12.69
CA GLY A 300 -5.00 13.73 13.78
C GLY A 300 -3.55 13.51 13.33
N ASN A 301 -3.21 13.77 12.06
CA ASN A 301 -1.86 13.61 11.52
C ASN A 301 -1.08 14.93 11.60
N ARG A 302 0.24 14.90 11.36
CA ARG A 302 1.02 16.14 11.17
C ARG A 302 0.68 16.81 9.84
N ILE A 303 0.59 16.06 8.74
CA ILE A 303 0.05 16.49 7.44
C ILE A 303 -1.06 15.52 7.04
N GLY A 304 -2.19 16.03 6.53
CA GLY A 304 -3.25 15.18 6.01
C GLY A 304 -2.81 14.47 4.72
N ILE A 305 -2.70 15.24 3.64
CA ILE A 305 -2.29 14.77 2.31
C ILE A 305 -1.11 15.61 1.84
N ALA A 306 0.02 14.96 1.56
CA ALA A 306 1.19 15.54 0.93
C ALA A 306 1.28 15.11 -0.52
N VAL A 307 1.44 16.07 -1.43
CA VAL A 307 1.70 15.79 -2.86
C VAL A 307 3.08 16.31 -3.21
N ARG A 308 3.92 15.43 -3.75
CA ARG A 308 5.32 15.72 -4.03
C ARG A 308 5.53 15.98 -5.50
N SER A 309 6.62 16.68 -5.82
CA SER A 309 7.03 16.84 -7.21
C SER A 309 7.69 15.56 -7.69
N GLU A 310 7.61 15.29 -8.98
CA GLU A 310 8.28 14.17 -9.61
C GLU A 310 8.77 14.58 -11.00
N LYS A 311 9.65 13.76 -11.60
CA LYS A 311 10.17 14.03 -12.94
C LYS A 311 9.07 14.04 -14.01
N ASP A 312 8.01 13.26 -13.81
CA ASP A 312 6.84 13.26 -14.68
C ASP A 312 5.96 14.49 -14.35
N ALA A 313 6.18 15.57 -15.10
CA ALA A 313 5.45 16.83 -14.90
C ALA A 313 3.94 16.71 -15.21
N ASN A 314 3.48 15.60 -15.77
CA ASN A 314 2.09 15.40 -16.21
C ASN A 314 1.28 14.50 -15.27
N ALA A 315 1.69 14.32 -14.02
CA ALA A 315 0.93 13.53 -13.05
C ALA A 315 -0.36 14.24 -12.59
N HIS A 316 -1.46 13.48 -12.54
CA HIS A 316 -2.78 13.89 -12.07
C HIS A 316 -3.25 12.98 -10.94
N ILE A 317 -3.54 13.57 -9.78
CA ILE A 317 -4.06 12.87 -8.60
C ILE A 317 -5.38 13.52 -8.19
N THR A 318 -6.42 12.69 -8.13
CA THR A 318 -7.78 13.11 -7.79
C THR A 318 -8.04 12.93 -6.30
N PHE A 319 -8.47 14.00 -5.64
CA PHE A 319 -9.04 14.00 -4.30
C PHE A 319 -10.53 14.26 -4.39
N THR A 320 -11.36 13.30 -3.99
CA THR A 320 -12.82 13.47 -3.98
C THR A 320 -13.42 13.00 -2.66
N LYS A 321 -14.29 13.83 -2.07
CA LYS A 321 -15.10 13.52 -0.87
C LYS A 321 -14.30 13.08 0.37
N ASN A 322 -12.98 13.29 0.39
CA ASN A 322 -12.16 12.96 1.56
C ASN A 322 -12.55 13.87 2.72
N GLN A 323 -12.73 13.27 3.90
CA GLN A 323 -12.99 13.97 5.15
C GLN A 323 -11.64 14.18 5.84
N ILE A 324 -11.23 15.44 5.97
CA ILE A 324 -9.92 15.81 6.49
C ILE A 324 -10.12 16.79 7.65
N TRP A 325 -9.73 16.39 8.86
CA TRP A 325 -9.92 17.22 10.05
C TRP A 325 -8.84 16.98 11.12
N ASP A 326 -8.64 17.96 11.99
CA ASP A 326 -7.71 17.92 13.10
C ASP A 326 -6.28 17.47 12.72
N ASN A 327 -5.78 17.83 11.52
CA ASN A 327 -4.37 17.65 11.19
C ASN A 327 -3.53 18.86 11.64
N GLY A 328 -2.22 18.81 11.41
CA GLY A 328 -1.29 19.83 11.89
C GLY A 328 -0.72 19.54 13.29
N LYS A 329 -0.76 18.27 13.72
CA LYS A 329 -0.16 17.83 14.99
C LYS A 329 1.36 17.86 14.94
N ASP A 330 2.03 17.98 16.09
CA ASP A 330 3.50 17.88 16.17
C ASP A 330 3.95 16.42 16.25
N ILE A 331 3.74 15.67 15.16
CA ILE A 331 4.11 14.26 15.05
C ILE A 331 5.35 14.13 14.16
N LYS A 332 6.52 14.05 14.79
CA LYS A 332 7.82 13.93 14.12
C LYS A 332 8.30 12.49 14.18
N ARG A 333 8.01 11.70 13.14
CA ARG A 333 8.62 10.40 12.90
C ARG A 333 9.52 10.55 11.69
N CYS A 334 10.80 10.33 11.92
CA CYS A 334 11.87 10.66 10.97
C CYS A 334 12.40 9.41 10.26
N GLU A 335 11.68 8.30 10.31
CA GLU A 335 12.04 7.09 9.59
C GLU A 335 11.55 7.16 8.15
N ALA A 336 11.94 6.19 7.32
CA ALA A 336 11.59 6.21 5.91
C ALA A 336 10.08 6.45 5.69
N GLY A 337 9.77 7.24 4.66
CA GLY A 337 8.46 7.84 4.42
C GLY A 337 8.19 9.16 5.16
N GLY A 338 8.58 9.27 6.43
CA GLY A 338 8.26 10.41 7.29
C GLY A 338 9.26 11.55 7.18
N SER A 339 8.84 12.77 7.48
CA SER A 339 9.69 13.96 7.36
C SER A 339 9.76 14.73 8.67
N CYS A 340 10.96 15.05 9.11
CA CYS A 340 11.25 15.85 10.30
C CYS A 340 11.74 17.27 9.97
N VAL A 341 11.41 17.76 8.77
CA VAL A 341 11.70 19.13 8.36
C VAL A 341 11.15 20.12 9.40
N PRO A 342 11.99 20.96 10.03
CA PRO A 342 11.55 21.82 11.14
C PRO A 342 10.49 22.85 10.75
N THR A 343 10.62 23.43 9.55
CA THR A 343 9.74 24.48 9.01
C THR A 343 8.70 23.94 8.03
N GLN A 344 8.38 22.64 8.14
CA GLN A 344 7.45 21.98 7.23
C GLN A 344 6.08 22.66 7.27
N ARG A 345 5.57 23.06 6.10
CA ARG A 345 4.19 23.53 5.97
C ARG A 345 3.24 22.37 6.30
N LEU A 346 2.31 22.63 7.22
CA LEU A 346 1.29 21.68 7.66
C LEU A 346 -0.08 22.08 7.11
N GLY A 347 -1.00 21.11 7.06
CA GLY A 347 -2.38 21.34 6.64
C GLY A 347 -3.07 20.08 6.14
N ALA A 348 -4.29 20.28 5.62
CA ALA A 348 -5.12 19.22 5.07
C ALA A 348 -4.56 18.65 3.77
N ILE A 349 -4.25 19.51 2.79
CA ILE A 349 -3.63 19.13 1.51
C ILE A 349 -2.46 20.10 1.29
N VAL A 350 -1.26 19.55 1.14
CA VAL A 350 0.00 20.30 1.08
C VAL A 350 0.80 19.85 -0.13
N PHE A 351 1.00 20.75 -1.08
CA PHE A 351 1.89 20.53 -2.22
C PHE A 351 3.35 20.86 -1.89
N GLY A 352 4.26 20.16 -2.56
CA GLY A 352 5.69 20.43 -2.55
C GLY A 352 6.39 19.95 -1.28
N VAL A 353 5.82 18.97 -0.59
CA VAL A 353 6.44 18.38 0.61
C VAL A 353 7.65 17.54 0.16
N PRO A 354 8.86 17.78 0.69
CA PRO A 354 10.02 16.95 0.37
C PRO A 354 9.89 15.58 1.04
N ALA A 355 10.23 14.52 0.31
CA ALA A 355 10.39 13.17 0.85
C ALA A 355 11.77 12.60 0.52
N LEU A 356 11.94 11.30 0.71
CA LEU A 356 13.21 10.59 0.68
C LEU A 356 13.99 10.68 -0.64
N GLU A 357 13.45 11.20 -1.74
CA GLU A 357 14.20 11.48 -2.97
C GLU A 357 14.52 12.96 -3.17
N HIS A 358 13.93 13.83 -2.35
CA HIS A 358 13.95 15.28 -2.53
C HIS A 358 15.05 15.97 -1.73
N GLU A 359 15.52 17.10 -2.26
CA GLU A 359 16.32 18.07 -1.55
C GLU A 359 15.52 18.67 -0.39
N GLY A 360 16.19 18.91 0.75
CA GLY A 360 15.57 19.48 1.95
C GLY A 360 14.80 18.48 2.83
N PHE A 361 14.68 17.20 2.43
CA PHE A 361 14.17 16.16 3.31
C PHE A 361 15.05 15.96 4.54
N VAL A 362 14.41 15.73 5.69
CA VAL A 362 15.09 15.44 6.96
C VAL A 362 14.49 14.17 7.55
N GLY A 363 15.26 13.08 7.53
CA GLY A 363 14.86 11.77 8.00
C GLY A 363 15.84 10.68 7.56
N SER A 364 15.67 9.48 8.11
CA SER A 364 16.32 8.24 7.67
C SER A 364 15.78 7.82 6.30
N ARG A 365 16.65 7.23 5.49
CA ARG A 365 16.32 6.65 4.17
C ARG A 365 16.59 5.15 4.13
N GLY A 366 16.73 4.56 5.31
CA GLY A 366 17.39 3.26 5.49
C GLY A 366 18.83 3.41 5.96
N GLY A 367 19.30 2.44 6.73
CA GLY A 367 20.65 2.37 7.25
C GLY A 367 21.68 2.16 6.14
N GLY A 368 22.81 2.87 6.23
CA GLY A 368 23.91 2.74 5.26
C GLY A 368 23.64 3.37 3.88
N VAL A 369 22.48 4.00 3.68
CA VAL A 369 22.14 4.70 2.44
C VAL A 369 22.84 6.07 2.42
N VAL A 370 23.73 6.26 1.45
CA VAL A 370 24.36 7.56 1.15
C VAL A 370 23.88 8.02 -0.22
N ILE A 371 23.30 9.21 -0.28
CA ILE A 371 22.81 9.80 -1.53
C ILE A 371 23.69 10.99 -1.89
N ASP A 372 24.21 10.97 -3.12
CA ASP A 372 24.86 12.13 -3.72
C ASP A 372 23.84 13.28 -3.80
N PRO A 373 24.11 14.44 -3.18
CA PRO A 373 23.24 15.61 -3.26
C PRO A 373 22.85 16.00 -4.69
N LYS A 374 23.68 15.67 -5.70
CA LYS A 374 23.40 15.93 -7.12
C LYS A 374 22.25 15.09 -7.69
N ASN A 375 21.96 13.94 -7.07
CA ASN A 375 20.88 13.04 -7.48
C ASN A 375 19.54 13.36 -6.81
N LEU A 376 19.52 14.32 -5.88
CA LEU A 376 18.30 14.75 -5.20
C LEU A 376 17.36 15.48 -6.15
N GLN A 377 16.08 15.12 -6.07
CA GLN A 377 15.03 15.82 -6.78
C GLN A 377 14.78 17.18 -6.16
N LYS A 378 14.59 18.19 -7.00
CA LYS A 378 14.29 19.56 -6.56
C LYS A 378 12.92 19.94 -7.09
N THR A 379 12.16 20.74 -6.35
CA THR A 379 10.92 21.32 -6.86
C THR A 379 11.18 22.74 -7.33
N CYS A 380 10.73 23.09 -8.53
CA CYS A 380 10.87 24.45 -9.05
C CYS A 380 10.05 25.43 -8.22
N THR A 381 10.66 26.54 -7.80
CA THR A 381 9.96 27.62 -7.08
C THR A 381 9.28 28.59 -8.03
N GLU A 382 9.74 28.64 -9.29
CA GLU A 382 9.21 29.50 -10.35
C GLU A 382 9.06 28.70 -11.65
N PRO A 383 8.09 29.04 -12.53
CA PRO A 383 7.80 28.26 -13.74
C PRO A 383 8.95 28.16 -14.74
N THR A 384 9.84 29.15 -14.77
CA THR A 384 10.95 29.23 -15.73
C THR A 384 12.23 28.58 -15.22
N GLN A 385 12.26 28.12 -13.97
CA GLN A 385 13.43 27.51 -13.36
C GLN A 385 13.77 26.17 -14.05
N GLN A 386 15.07 25.93 -14.26
CA GLN A 386 15.58 24.70 -14.87
C GLN A 386 16.29 23.83 -13.83
N GLY A 387 16.45 22.53 -14.12
CA GLY A 387 17.15 21.59 -13.23
C GLY A 387 16.35 21.19 -11.99
N CYS A 388 15.02 21.32 -12.06
CA CYS A 388 14.07 20.95 -11.03
C CYS A 388 12.82 20.34 -11.67
N ASN A 389 12.04 19.62 -10.87
CA ASN A 389 10.74 19.11 -11.20
C ASN A 389 9.70 20.23 -11.15
N ALA A 390 8.71 20.16 -12.02
CA ALA A 390 7.55 21.05 -11.96
C ALA A 390 6.82 20.94 -10.61
N GLN A 391 6.02 21.96 -10.31
CA GLN A 391 5.13 21.92 -9.16
C GLN A 391 4.15 20.73 -9.25
N PRO A 392 3.81 20.09 -8.13
CA PRO A 392 2.98 18.89 -8.14
C PRO A 392 1.59 19.10 -8.71
N ASN A 393 1.00 18.02 -9.23
CA ASN A 393 -0.40 17.95 -9.66
C ASN A 393 -0.81 19.09 -10.61
N GLN A 394 -0.03 19.29 -11.66
CA GLN A 394 -0.21 20.35 -12.67
C GLN A 394 -0.20 21.78 -12.12
N TRP A 395 0.32 21.98 -10.90
CA TRP A 395 0.27 23.25 -10.20
C TRP A 395 -1.13 23.88 -10.17
N ILE A 396 -2.17 23.05 -10.13
CA ILE A 396 -3.54 23.52 -10.08
C ILE A 396 -3.76 24.34 -8.80
N GLN A 397 -4.17 25.60 -8.98
CA GLN A 397 -4.29 26.55 -7.88
C GLN A 397 -5.59 26.33 -7.09
N ALA A 398 -5.52 26.50 -5.77
CA ALA A 398 -6.71 26.52 -4.94
C ALA A 398 -7.69 27.62 -5.40
N PRO A 399 -9.01 27.37 -5.39
CA PRO A 399 -9.98 28.39 -5.75
C PRO A 399 -10.04 29.49 -4.69
N LYS A 400 -10.45 30.69 -5.11
CA LYS A 400 -10.84 31.76 -4.19
C LYS A 400 -12.31 31.58 -3.82
N LEU A 401 -12.59 31.59 -2.52
CA LEU A 401 -13.94 31.53 -1.97
C LEU A 401 -14.26 32.87 -1.29
N THR A 402 -15.46 33.39 -1.49
CA THR A 402 -16.00 34.56 -0.77
C THR A 402 -17.47 34.37 -0.42
N ALA A 403 -17.98 35.12 0.55
CA ALA A 403 -19.40 35.09 0.94
C ALA A 403 -20.14 36.30 0.34
N HIS A 404 -21.32 36.08 -0.23
CA HIS A 404 -22.21 37.14 -0.71
C HIS A 404 -23.67 36.72 -0.51
N GLN A 405 -24.47 37.52 0.21
CA GLN A 405 -25.91 37.28 0.41
C GLN A 405 -26.27 35.85 0.86
N GLY A 406 -25.53 35.29 1.81
CA GLY A 406 -25.75 33.93 2.32
C GLY A 406 -25.36 32.80 1.36
N GLN A 407 -24.64 33.12 0.27
CA GLN A 407 -24.12 32.18 -0.70
C GLN A 407 -22.59 32.24 -0.74
N LEU A 408 -21.97 31.14 -1.16
CA LEU A 408 -20.55 31.08 -1.47
C LEU A 408 -20.34 31.42 -2.95
N MET A 409 -19.49 32.40 -3.21
CA MET A 409 -19.00 32.72 -4.54
C MET A 409 -17.59 32.14 -4.67
N LEU A 410 -17.39 31.31 -5.68
CA LEU A 410 -16.11 30.70 -6.01
C LEU A 410 -15.59 31.31 -7.31
N SER A 411 -14.29 31.61 -7.36
CA SER A 411 -13.59 32.00 -8.59
C SER A 411 -12.20 31.40 -8.67
N PHE A 412 -11.76 31.08 -9.88
CA PHE A 412 -10.41 30.57 -10.13
C PHE A 412 -9.98 30.82 -11.57
N LYS A 413 -8.67 30.65 -11.81
CA LYS A 413 -8.06 30.62 -13.12
C LYS A 413 -7.51 29.22 -13.39
N GLY A 414 -7.97 28.59 -14.44
CA GLY A 414 -7.49 27.30 -14.94
C GLY A 414 -7.11 27.38 -16.41
N GLN A 415 -7.09 26.23 -17.07
CA GLN A 415 -6.96 26.14 -18.52
C GLN A 415 -8.21 26.71 -19.21
N ALA A 416 -8.05 27.31 -20.39
CA ALA A 416 -9.16 27.94 -21.13
C ALA A 416 -10.17 26.92 -21.66
N ASN A 417 -11.47 27.24 -21.58
CA ASN A 417 -12.57 26.42 -22.10
C ASN A 417 -12.59 24.98 -21.57
N GLN A 418 -12.23 24.79 -20.30
CA GLN A 418 -12.14 23.48 -19.67
C GLN A 418 -13.16 23.30 -18.56
N ARG A 419 -13.60 22.05 -18.38
CA ARG A 419 -14.52 21.65 -17.31
C ARG A 419 -13.75 21.38 -16.03
N TYR A 420 -14.28 21.88 -14.91
CA TYR A 420 -13.79 21.62 -13.57
C TYR A 420 -14.92 21.12 -12.67
N ARG A 421 -14.58 20.20 -11.76
CA ARG A 421 -15.39 19.83 -10.61
C ARG A 421 -14.97 20.67 -9.41
N VAL A 422 -15.93 21.22 -8.70
CA VAL A 422 -15.73 21.96 -7.45
C VAL A 422 -16.32 21.11 -6.34
N GLU A 423 -15.59 20.87 -5.25
CA GLU A 423 -16.15 20.26 -4.04
C GLU A 423 -16.11 21.26 -2.89
N PHE A 424 -17.19 21.32 -2.13
CA PHE A 424 -17.37 22.19 -0.98
C PHE A 424 -17.36 21.37 0.29
N PHE A 425 -16.70 21.90 1.31
CA PHE A 425 -16.57 21.26 2.61
C PHE A 425 -17.02 22.21 3.72
N GLY A 426 -17.77 21.68 4.67
CA GLY A 426 -18.17 22.38 5.89
C GLY A 426 -17.24 22.02 7.04
N ASN A 427 -16.83 23.01 7.82
CA ASN A 427 -16.04 22.81 9.03
C ASN A 427 -16.80 23.25 10.27
N ARG A 428 -16.76 22.43 11.34
CA ARG A 428 -17.44 22.72 12.61
C ARG A 428 -16.71 23.78 13.42
N ASN A 429 -15.39 23.86 13.29
CA ASN A 429 -14.59 24.92 13.92
C ASN A 429 -14.44 26.12 12.98
N ALA A 430 -14.78 27.32 13.47
CA ALA A 430 -14.73 28.56 12.71
C ALA A 430 -13.32 28.96 12.22
N GLN A 431 -12.27 28.44 12.84
CA GLN A 431 -10.86 28.67 12.48
C GLN A 431 -10.25 27.53 11.65
N SER A 432 -10.99 26.44 11.41
CA SER A 432 -10.50 25.33 10.60
C SER A 432 -10.21 25.78 9.16
N LYS A 433 -9.15 25.23 8.59
CA LYS A 433 -8.74 25.41 7.18
C LYS A 433 -8.78 24.09 6.41
N GLU A 434 -9.54 23.12 6.91
CA GLU A 434 -9.54 21.75 6.41
C GLU A 434 -10.84 21.43 5.67
N ALA A 435 -11.16 20.14 5.51
CA ALA A 435 -12.25 19.62 4.71
C ALA A 435 -13.05 18.58 5.54
N GLU A 436 -13.55 19.00 6.71
CA GLU A 436 -14.10 18.08 7.71
C GLU A 436 -15.29 17.27 7.20
N GLN A 437 -16.26 17.93 6.54
CA GLN A 437 -17.44 17.27 6.00
C GLN A 437 -17.66 17.68 4.55
N PHE A 438 -17.77 16.71 3.65
CA PHE A 438 -18.22 16.95 2.28
C PHE A 438 -19.69 17.37 2.29
N VAL A 439 -20.00 18.56 1.75
CA VAL A 439 -21.37 19.13 1.79
C VAL A 439 -21.98 19.32 0.40
N GLY A 440 -21.19 19.12 -0.67
CA GLY A 440 -21.71 19.18 -2.02
C GLY A 440 -20.62 19.35 -3.07
N ALA A 441 -21.01 19.18 -4.32
CA ALA A 441 -20.16 19.42 -5.47
C ALA A 441 -20.93 20.12 -6.58
N ALA A 442 -20.21 20.80 -7.46
CA ALA A 442 -20.72 21.44 -8.65
C ALA A 442 -19.75 21.27 -9.82
N THR A 443 -20.24 21.50 -11.03
CA THR A 443 -19.40 21.59 -12.23
C THR A 443 -19.44 23.02 -12.75
N VAL A 444 -18.30 23.54 -13.17
CA VAL A 444 -18.19 24.84 -13.85
C VAL A 444 -17.16 24.74 -14.97
N ALA A 445 -17.36 25.49 -16.05
CA ALA A 445 -16.40 25.62 -17.13
C ALA A 445 -15.68 26.97 -17.06
N THR A 446 -14.39 26.99 -17.38
CA THR A 446 -13.64 28.22 -17.60
C THR A 446 -14.00 28.82 -18.96
N ASN A 447 -13.91 30.14 -19.07
CA ASN A 447 -14.06 30.85 -20.33
C ASN A 447 -12.77 30.80 -21.19
N ALA A 448 -12.76 31.52 -22.31
CA ALA A 448 -11.60 31.62 -23.21
C ALA A 448 -10.34 32.21 -22.56
N GLN A 449 -10.48 32.95 -21.45
CA GLN A 449 -9.38 33.49 -20.66
C GLN A 449 -8.96 32.57 -19.50
N GLY A 450 -9.57 31.37 -19.40
CA GLY A 450 -9.31 30.43 -18.31
C GLY A 450 -9.98 30.81 -17.00
N GLN A 451 -10.91 31.76 -16.97
CA GLN A 451 -11.57 32.22 -15.75
C GLN A 451 -12.92 31.52 -15.56
N ALA A 452 -13.23 31.13 -14.33
CA ALA A 452 -14.52 30.58 -13.95
C ALA A 452 -15.05 31.25 -12.68
N THR A 453 -16.36 31.42 -12.62
CA THR A 453 -17.09 31.83 -11.41
C THR A 453 -18.29 30.93 -11.21
N LEU A 454 -18.59 30.62 -9.94
CA LEU A 454 -19.72 29.80 -9.55
C LEU A 454 -20.32 30.37 -8.26
N THR A 455 -21.64 30.38 -8.18
CA THR A 455 -22.35 30.66 -6.93
C THR A 455 -22.97 29.37 -6.41
N TRP A 456 -22.74 29.06 -5.14
CA TRP A 456 -23.25 27.85 -4.49
C TRP A 456 -23.88 28.20 -3.15
N LYS A 457 -25.05 27.62 -2.86
CA LYS A 457 -25.78 27.82 -1.62
C LYS A 457 -25.71 26.54 -0.78
N PRO A 458 -25.08 26.56 0.40
CA PRO A 458 -25.09 25.40 1.28
C PRO A 458 -26.51 25.06 1.75
N THR A 459 -26.76 23.76 1.89
CA THR A 459 -28.00 23.20 2.45
C THR A 459 -27.92 23.04 3.97
N GLU A 460 -26.72 22.92 4.51
CA GLU A 460 -26.42 22.73 5.93
C GLU A 460 -25.61 23.92 6.46
N LYS A 461 -25.68 24.18 7.77
CA LYS A 461 -24.94 25.28 8.41
C LYS A 461 -23.66 24.77 9.08
N PHE A 462 -22.53 25.34 8.67
CA PHE A 462 -21.22 25.12 9.28
C PHE A 462 -20.59 26.44 9.75
N ALA A 463 -19.57 26.35 10.61
CA ALA A 463 -18.89 27.53 11.16
C ALA A 463 -18.04 28.24 10.11
N ASN A 464 -17.47 27.50 9.16
CA ASN A 464 -16.92 28.02 7.91
C ASN A 464 -16.98 26.95 6.80
N TYR A 465 -16.62 27.36 5.58
CA TYR A 465 -16.53 26.50 4.41
C TYR A 465 -15.19 26.65 3.70
N THR A 466 -14.71 25.56 3.12
CA THR A 466 -13.57 25.51 2.19
C THR A 466 -14.00 24.83 0.89
N ALA A 467 -13.17 24.94 -0.15
CA ALA A 467 -13.41 24.24 -1.41
C ALA A 467 -12.09 23.84 -2.09
N ASN A 468 -12.12 22.78 -2.88
CA ASN A 468 -11.08 22.50 -3.87
C ASN A 468 -11.71 22.44 -5.28
N ILE A 469 -10.83 22.41 -6.28
CA ILE A 469 -11.21 22.14 -7.67
C ILE A 469 -10.45 20.93 -8.19
N THR A 470 -11.05 20.23 -9.14
CA THR A 470 -10.42 19.14 -9.89
C THR A 470 -10.65 19.39 -11.37
N ASP A 471 -9.59 19.32 -12.18
CA ASP A 471 -9.71 19.47 -13.63
C ASP A 471 -10.29 18.21 -14.31
N HIS A 472 -10.44 18.27 -15.63
CA HIS A 472 -10.99 17.18 -16.43
C HIS A 472 -10.06 15.95 -16.56
N LEU A 473 -8.77 16.10 -16.25
CA LEU A 473 -7.78 15.02 -16.27
C LEU A 473 -7.59 14.38 -14.90
N GLY A 474 -8.12 15.02 -13.85
CA GLY A 474 -8.15 14.49 -12.50
C GLY A 474 -7.17 15.16 -11.53
N ALA A 475 -6.47 16.24 -11.90
CA ALA A 475 -5.63 16.97 -10.94
C ALA A 475 -6.50 17.81 -10.00
N SER A 476 -6.46 17.52 -8.71
CA SER A 476 -7.14 18.28 -7.65
C SER A 476 -6.23 19.31 -6.98
N SER A 477 -6.76 20.47 -6.62
CA SER A 477 -6.02 21.53 -5.91
C SER A 477 -5.92 21.31 -4.40
N GLU A 478 -5.07 22.11 -3.77
CA GLU A 478 -5.19 22.41 -2.33
C GLU A 478 -6.54 23.08 -2.02
N LEU A 479 -6.87 23.19 -0.73
CA LEU A 479 -8.09 23.86 -0.27
C LEU A 479 -7.99 25.39 -0.36
N SER A 480 -9.12 26.02 -0.65
CA SER A 480 -9.29 27.46 -0.52
C SER A 480 -9.06 27.93 0.92
N GLN A 481 -8.84 29.23 1.10
CA GLN A 481 -9.00 29.84 2.42
C GLN A 481 -10.45 29.67 2.93
N PRO A 482 -10.65 29.52 4.25
CA PRO A 482 -11.99 29.31 4.81
C PRO A 482 -12.84 30.57 4.76
N VAL A 483 -14.14 30.41 4.54
CA VAL A 483 -15.12 31.50 4.47
C VAL A 483 -16.27 31.24 5.43
N LYS A 484 -16.64 32.26 6.19
CA LYS A 484 -17.83 32.25 7.04
C LYS A 484 -19.00 32.85 6.26
N LEU A 485 -20.14 32.18 6.26
CA LEU A 485 -21.39 32.78 5.83
C LEU A 485 -21.95 33.59 7.01
N LYS A 486 -22.25 34.87 6.77
CA LYS A 486 -22.91 35.73 7.75
C LYS A 486 -24.41 35.52 7.74
#